data_AF-A0A1H3HK52-F1
#
_entry.id   AF-A0A1H3HK52-F1
#
_cell.length_a   1.000
_cell.length_b   1.000
_cell.length_c   1.000
_cell.angle_alpha   90.00
_cell.angle_beta   90.00
_cell.angle_gamma   90.00
#
_symmetry.space_group_name_H-M   'P 1'
#
loop_
_entity.id
_entity.type
_entity.pdbx_description
1 polymer ?
#
loop_
_entity_poly.entity_id
_entity_poly.type
_entity_poly.pdbx_seq_one_letter_code
_entity_poly.pdbx_strand_id
1 'polypeptide(L)'
;MPIVNDFNFEDNQEALKAKKEVEGIKYVKSKGNFEDVNQVIKIYSMLIEKEYFSTVVGISFLVSLRNRALELGASEEQLPTIYIPKKEEIELDDGKAARRELAQFKRDMVSKKEYATLSKRKKFVTFLAIIFGISIIGMFAIMFYTRSTTTIVNYENEIINKYEAWEKKLNKKEKELNKKEKYLEGLEKKLKKIQTESKEKTTEKKTEKTTNQTTDK
;
A
#
# COMPACT_ATOMS: atom_id res chain seq x y z
N MET A 1 23.03 -28.50 36.72
CA MET A 1 23.89 -28.81 35.56
C MET A 1 23.25 -29.98 34.82
N PRO A 2 23.04 -29.90 33.50
CA PRO A 2 22.49 -31.00 32.72
C PRO A 2 23.43 -32.21 32.70
N ILE A 3 22.89 -33.38 33.00
CA ILE A 3 23.59 -34.67 32.95
C ILE A 3 23.22 -35.36 31.63
N VAL A 4 24.23 -35.87 30.92
CA VAL A 4 24.05 -36.66 29.68
C VAL A 4 24.94 -37.89 29.78
N ASN A 5 24.31 -39.08 29.78
CA ASN A 5 24.93 -40.33 30.22
C ASN A 5 25.58 -40.14 31.61
N ASP A 6 26.88 -40.44 31.76
CA ASP A 6 27.62 -40.36 33.01
C ASP A 6 28.42 -39.04 33.17
N PHE A 7 28.21 -38.08 32.25
CA PHE A 7 28.93 -36.82 32.24
C PHE A 7 28.03 -35.65 32.63
N ASN A 8 28.56 -34.80 33.49
CA ASN A 8 27.91 -33.57 33.92
C ASN A 8 28.45 -32.38 33.13
N PHE A 9 27.57 -31.59 32.53
CA PHE A 9 27.92 -30.46 31.68
C PHE A 9 27.58 -29.14 32.36
N GLU A 10 28.52 -28.21 32.38
CA GLU A 10 28.31 -26.87 32.93
C GLU A 10 27.41 -26.03 32.01
N ASP A 11 27.63 -26.13 30.69
CA ASP A 11 26.87 -25.40 29.68
C ASP A 11 25.74 -26.24 29.07
N ASN A 12 24.58 -25.61 28.92
CA ASN A 12 23.41 -26.25 28.32
C ASN A 12 23.59 -26.50 26.82
N GLN A 13 24.32 -25.65 26.09
CA GLN A 13 24.56 -25.89 24.65
C GLN A 13 25.51 -27.07 24.44
N GLU A 14 26.56 -27.18 25.25
CA GLU A 14 27.46 -28.34 25.27
C GLU A 14 26.69 -29.63 25.60
N ALA A 15 25.81 -29.61 26.60
CA ALA A 15 24.96 -30.76 26.92
C ALA A 15 24.00 -31.16 25.79
N LEU A 16 23.44 -30.18 25.05
CA LEU A 16 22.59 -30.46 23.89
C LEU A 16 23.40 -31.09 22.74
N LYS A 17 24.64 -30.66 22.51
CA LYS A 17 25.55 -31.31 21.57
C LYS A 17 25.83 -32.74 22.01
N ALA A 18 26.16 -32.96 23.28
CA ALA A 18 26.41 -34.29 23.83
C ALA A 18 25.21 -35.23 23.63
N LYS A 19 23.97 -34.75 23.83
CA LYS A 19 22.76 -35.55 23.55
C LYS A 19 22.67 -35.99 22.09
N LYS A 20 22.94 -35.08 21.14
CA LYS A 20 22.96 -35.43 19.70
C LYS A 20 24.07 -36.41 19.37
N GLU A 21 25.24 -36.24 19.99
CA GLU A 21 26.35 -37.17 19.83
C GLU A 21 26.00 -38.57 20.35
N VAL A 22 25.29 -38.70 21.48
CA VAL A 22 24.79 -40.00 21.97
C VAL A 22 23.92 -40.71 20.92
N GLU A 23 23.02 -39.99 20.26
CA GLU A 23 22.19 -40.55 19.18
C GLU A 23 23.04 -40.99 17.98
N GLY A 24 24.01 -40.16 17.59
CA GLY A 24 24.98 -40.48 16.53
C GLY A 24 25.81 -41.72 16.86
N ILE A 25 26.30 -41.85 18.10
CA ILE A 25 27.04 -43.02 18.58
C ILE A 25 26.17 -44.27 18.52
N LYS A 26 24.90 -44.18 18.94
CA LYS A 26 23.95 -45.30 18.86
C LYS A 26 23.77 -45.77 17.42
N TYR A 27 23.68 -44.83 16.48
CA TYR A 27 23.59 -45.14 15.06
C TYR A 27 24.86 -45.85 14.55
N VAL A 28 26.04 -45.33 14.86
CA VAL A 28 27.32 -45.94 14.49
C VAL A 28 27.43 -47.35 15.07
N LYS A 29 27.08 -47.53 16.35
CA LYS A 29 27.07 -48.85 17.02
C LYS A 29 26.11 -49.84 16.36
N SER A 30 24.98 -49.38 15.84
CA SER A 30 23.99 -50.26 15.20
C SER A 30 24.35 -50.69 13.79
N LYS A 31 25.18 -49.92 13.08
CA LYS A 31 25.53 -50.18 11.67
C LYS A 31 26.97 -50.62 11.44
N GLY A 32 27.87 -50.33 12.37
CA GLY A 32 29.28 -50.70 12.27
C GLY A 32 29.53 -52.16 12.62
N ASN A 33 30.49 -52.78 11.95
CA ASN A 33 31.07 -54.05 12.38
C ASN A 33 32.32 -53.78 13.23
N PHE A 34 32.28 -54.16 14.50
CA PHE A 34 33.38 -53.94 15.46
C PHE A 34 34.23 -55.19 15.73
N GLU A 35 34.03 -56.25 14.94
CA GLU A 35 34.83 -57.48 14.98
C GLU A 35 35.90 -57.50 13.87
N ASP A 36 35.78 -56.66 12.84
CA ASP A 36 36.73 -56.53 11.74
C ASP A 36 37.63 -55.30 11.95
N VAL A 37 38.93 -55.55 12.11
CA VAL A 37 39.98 -54.54 12.37
C VAL A 37 39.92 -53.40 11.35
N ASN A 38 39.81 -53.75 10.06
CA ASN A 38 39.87 -52.77 8.98
C ASN A 38 38.63 -51.87 8.99
N GLN A 39 37.47 -52.41 9.38
CA GLN A 39 36.25 -51.63 9.52
C GLN A 39 36.29 -50.71 10.73
N VAL A 40 36.82 -51.19 11.86
CA VAL A 40 37.00 -50.35 13.07
C VAL A 40 37.93 -49.18 12.78
N ILE A 41 39.09 -49.43 12.17
CA ILE A 41 40.05 -48.38 11.76
C ILE A 41 39.36 -47.39 10.82
N LYS A 42 38.66 -47.87 9.79
CA LYS A 42 37.98 -47.00 8.81
C LYS A 42 36.92 -46.11 9.45
N ILE A 43 36.10 -46.67 10.34
CA ILE A 43 35.07 -45.92 11.07
C ILE A 43 35.74 -44.89 11.98
N TYR A 44 36.74 -45.29 12.76
CA TYR A 44 37.49 -44.41 13.65
C TYR A 44 38.12 -43.23 12.91
N SER A 45 38.87 -43.50 11.84
CA SER A 45 39.53 -42.46 11.04
C SER A 45 38.52 -41.51 10.39
N MET A 46 37.41 -42.04 9.86
CA MET A 46 36.34 -41.22 9.29
C MET A 46 35.68 -40.30 10.32
N LEU A 47 35.48 -40.79 11.55
CA LEU A 47 34.86 -40.02 12.63
C LEU A 47 35.74 -38.85 13.08
N ILE A 48 37.06 -39.05 13.09
CA ILE A 48 38.04 -38.00 13.43
C ILE A 48 38.19 -36.99 12.29
N GLU A 49 38.38 -37.45 11.05
CA GLU A 49 38.57 -36.57 9.89
C GLU A 49 37.40 -35.60 9.67
N LYS A 50 36.17 -36.06 9.95
CA LYS A 50 34.95 -35.27 9.80
C LYS A 50 34.54 -34.53 11.08
N GLU A 51 35.32 -34.65 12.16
CA GLU A 51 35.05 -34.03 13.46
C GLU A 51 33.61 -34.26 13.96
N TYR A 52 33.09 -35.49 13.78
CA TYR A 52 31.70 -35.82 14.13
C TYR A 52 31.40 -35.69 15.63
N PHE A 53 32.45 -35.78 16.45
CA PHE A 53 32.37 -35.82 17.90
C PHE A 53 33.33 -34.80 18.49
N SER A 54 32.79 -33.93 19.33
CA SER A 54 33.48 -32.79 19.94
C SER A 54 33.33 -32.75 21.45
N THR A 55 32.29 -33.38 22.01
CA THR A 55 32.06 -33.39 23.46
C THR A 55 32.78 -34.56 24.14
N VAL A 56 32.88 -34.49 25.47
CA VAL A 56 33.50 -35.56 26.29
C VAL A 56 32.86 -36.93 26.04
N VAL A 57 31.53 -36.97 25.80
CA VAL A 57 30.81 -38.21 25.49
C VAL A 57 31.29 -38.80 24.16
N GLY A 58 31.36 -37.99 23.10
CA GLY A 58 31.86 -38.41 21.80
C GLY A 58 33.32 -38.84 21.82
N ILE A 59 34.16 -38.09 22.54
CA ILE A 59 35.59 -38.41 22.72
C ILE A 59 35.77 -39.77 23.43
N SER A 60 34.99 -40.04 24.49
CA SER A 60 35.05 -41.33 25.19
C SER A 60 34.74 -42.53 24.28
N PHE A 61 33.83 -42.33 23.32
CA PHE A 61 33.51 -43.35 22.32
C PHE A 61 34.65 -43.53 21.29
N LEU A 62 35.27 -42.45 20.83
CA LEU A 62 36.45 -42.53 19.95
C LEU A 62 37.61 -43.27 20.62
N VAL A 63 37.86 -43.02 21.91
CA VAL A 63 38.86 -43.77 22.69
C VAL A 63 38.50 -45.26 22.76
N SER A 64 37.23 -45.58 22.97
CA SER A 64 36.76 -46.97 22.99
C SER A 64 36.98 -47.67 21.63
N LEU A 65 36.74 -46.97 20.51
CA LEU A 65 37.02 -47.49 19.16
C LEU A 65 38.52 -47.70 18.90
N ARG A 66 39.36 -46.76 19.35
CA ARG A 66 40.82 -46.87 19.26
C ARG A 66 41.32 -48.10 20.01
N ASN A 67 40.88 -48.29 21.25
CA ASN A 67 41.23 -49.45 22.05
C ASN A 67 40.76 -50.75 21.39
N ARG A 68 39.54 -50.77 20.85
CA ARG A 68 39.02 -51.93 20.12
C ARG A 68 39.85 -52.26 18.89
N ALA A 69 40.32 -51.25 18.14
CA ALA A 69 41.22 -51.47 17.00
C ALA A 69 42.54 -52.11 17.45
N LEU A 70 43.12 -51.61 18.54
CA LEU A 70 44.36 -52.15 19.12
C LEU A 70 44.20 -53.60 19.60
N GLU A 71 43.09 -53.91 20.30
CA GLU A 71 42.77 -55.28 20.75
C GLU A 71 42.69 -56.28 19.59
N LEU A 72 42.20 -55.84 18.43
CA LEU A 72 42.08 -56.68 17.25
C LEU A 72 43.40 -56.78 16.46
N GLY A 73 44.44 -56.03 16.84
CA GLY A 73 45.79 -56.10 16.24
C GLY A 73 46.15 -54.95 15.29
N ALA A 74 45.46 -53.81 15.36
CA ALA A 74 45.86 -52.60 14.63
C ALA A 74 47.20 -52.03 15.15
N SER A 75 48.01 -51.45 14.27
CA SER A 75 49.22 -50.71 14.69
C SER A 75 48.85 -49.28 15.12
N GLU A 76 49.55 -48.76 16.13
CA GLU A 76 49.32 -47.41 16.64
C GLU A 76 49.58 -46.31 15.59
N GLU A 77 50.51 -46.55 14.65
CA GLU A 77 50.82 -45.64 13.53
C GLU A 77 49.66 -45.47 12.54
N GLN A 78 48.72 -46.44 12.49
CA GLN A 78 47.57 -46.40 11.57
C GLN A 78 46.39 -45.60 12.15
N LEU A 79 46.45 -45.20 13.42
CA LEU A 79 45.34 -44.59 14.14
C LEU A 79 45.59 -43.09 14.31
N PRO A 80 44.76 -42.21 13.69
CA PRO A 80 44.88 -40.77 13.88
C PRO A 80 44.70 -40.37 15.36
N THR A 81 45.39 -39.30 15.77
CA THR A 81 45.31 -38.78 17.14
C THR A 81 44.02 -38.02 17.35
N ILE A 82 43.39 -38.22 18.51
CA ILE A 82 42.19 -37.47 18.90
C ILE A 82 42.62 -36.06 19.34
N TYR A 83 42.20 -35.04 18.59
CA TYR A 83 42.41 -33.65 18.98
C TYR A 83 41.32 -33.21 19.96
N ILE A 84 41.72 -32.75 21.14
CA ILE A 84 40.82 -32.16 22.12
C ILE A 84 40.98 -30.65 22.02
N PRO A 85 39.99 -29.90 21.52
CA PRO A 85 40.06 -28.46 21.53
C PRO A 85 40.21 -28.01 22.99
N LYS A 86 41.29 -27.27 23.29
CA LYS A 86 41.47 -26.66 24.60
C LYS A 86 40.24 -25.80 24.86
N LYS A 87 39.40 -26.19 25.83
CA LYS A 87 38.40 -25.28 26.39
C LYS A 87 39.25 -24.11 26.89
N GLU A 88 39.18 -22.97 26.21
CA GLU A 88 39.76 -21.75 26.75
C GLU A 88 39.15 -21.63 28.14
N GLU A 89 39.96 -21.92 29.17
CA GLU A 89 39.70 -21.37 30.48
C GLU A 89 39.59 -19.89 30.21
N ILE A 90 38.36 -19.40 30.21
CA ILE A 90 38.11 -17.99 30.39
C ILE A 90 38.71 -17.76 31.77
N GLU A 91 39.99 -17.37 31.80
CA GLU A 91 40.55 -16.66 32.93
C GLU A 91 39.49 -15.63 33.26
N LEU A 92 38.92 -15.75 34.45
CA LEU A 92 37.99 -14.79 34.99
C LEU A 92 38.77 -13.50 35.24
N ASP A 93 39.17 -12.80 34.17
CA ASP A 93 39.47 -11.38 34.21
C ASP A 93 38.15 -10.70 34.55
N ASP A 94 38.06 -10.26 35.80
CA ASP A 94 36.98 -9.74 36.65
C ASP A 94 35.71 -9.19 35.98
N GLY A 95 35.15 -9.83 34.95
CA GLY A 95 33.97 -9.43 34.18
C GLY A 95 33.93 -7.97 33.71
N LYS A 96 34.95 -7.14 33.91
CA LYS A 96 34.89 -5.69 33.76
C LYS A 96 35.36 -5.26 32.39
N ALA A 97 36.46 -5.82 31.87
CA ALA A 97 36.93 -5.52 30.53
C ALA A 97 35.99 -6.12 29.47
N ALA A 98 35.69 -7.42 29.55
CA ALA A 98 34.78 -8.10 28.63
C ALA A 98 33.36 -7.51 28.64
N ARG A 99 32.83 -7.08 29.80
CA ARG A 99 31.52 -6.40 29.87
C ARG A 99 31.56 -4.99 29.30
N ARG A 100 32.69 -4.29 29.38
CA ARG A 100 32.89 -2.98 28.73
C ARG A 100 32.93 -3.14 27.22
N GLU A 101 33.69 -4.11 26.70
CA GLU A 101 33.77 -4.37 25.26
C GLU A 101 32.43 -4.84 24.68
N LEU A 102 31.74 -5.78 25.35
CA LEU A 102 30.41 -6.22 24.93
C LEU A 102 29.37 -5.09 25.03
N ALA A 103 29.46 -4.20 26.02
CA ALA A 103 28.59 -3.04 26.12
C ALA A 103 28.88 -2.00 25.02
N GLN A 104 30.14 -1.78 24.66
CA GLN A 104 30.51 -0.93 23.53
C GLN A 104 30.03 -1.52 22.21
N PHE A 105 30.23 -2.82 21.98
CA PHE A 105 29.74 -3.52 20.78
C PHE A 105 28.22 -3.48 20.68
N LYS A 106 27.50 -3.72 21.78
CA LYS A 106 26.03 -3.58 21.81
C LYS A 106 25.57 -2.15 21.54
N ARG A 107 26.26 -1.13 22.08
CA ARG A 107 25.96 0.29 21.80
C ARG A 107 26.17 0.64 20.34
N ASP A 108 27.28 0.19 19.74
CA ASP A 108 27.57 0.45 18.32
C ASP A 108 26.57 -0.27 17.40
N MET A 109 26.18 -1.51 17.75
CA MET A 109 25.16 -2.25 17.01
C MET A 109 23.76 -1.61 17.12
N VAL A 110 23.38 -1.10 18.30
CA VAL A 110 22.11 -0.36 18.50
C VAL A 110 22.13 0.95 17.72
N SER A 111 23.21 1.72 17.84
CA SER A 111 23.44 2.96 17.09
C SER A 111 23.32 2.73 15.58
N LYS A 112 24.01 1.71 15.03
CA LYS A 112 23.92 1.34 13.61
C LYS A 112 22.53 0.89 13.19
N LYS A 113 21.80 0.17 14.05
CA LYS A 113 20.39 -0.18 13.81
C LYS A 113 19.50 1.05 13.80
N GLU A 114 19.67 1.98 14.73
CA GLU A 114 18.93 3.24 14.79
C GLU A 114 19.16 4.08 13.52
N TYR A 115 20.41 4.30 13.12
CA TYR A 115 20.75 4.98 11.85
C TYR A 115 20.18 4.27 10.61
N ALA A 116 20.17 2.93 10.60
CA ALA A 116 19.54 2.15 9.53
C ALA A 116 18.01 2.32 9.48
N THR A 117 17.33 2.38 10.63
CA THR A 117 15.88 2.68 10.69
C THR A 117 15.56 4.12 10.32
N LEU A 118 16.34 5.09 10.79
CA LEU A 118 16.19 6.50 10.42
C LEU A 118 16.41 6.72 8.92
N SER A 119 17.41 6.09 8.32
CA SER A 119 17.66 6.20 6.88
C SER A 119 16.57 5.53 6.04
N LYS A 120 16.01 4.38 6.46
CA LYS A 120 14.85 3.75 5.81
C LYS A 120 13.61 4.63 5.88
N ARG A 121 13.32 5.24 7.04
CA ARG A 121 12.21 6.20 7.21
C ARG A 121 12.39 7.44 6.34
N LYS A 122 13.60 8.03 6.29
CA LYS A 122 13.90 9.16 5.41
C LYS A 122 13.69 8.81 3.94
N LYS A 123 14.18 7.66 3.47
CA LYS A 123 13.98 7.19 2.08
C LYS A 123 12.49 7.01 1.74
N PHE A 124 11.71 6.46 2.67
CA PHE A 124 10.27 6.30 2.48
C PHE A 124 9.54 7.65 2.40
N VAL A 125 9.85 8.58 3.30
CA VAL A 125 9.27 9.93 3.29
C VAL A 125 9.65 10.68 2.02
N THR A 126 10.90 10.59 1.56
CA THR A 126 11.34 11.19 0.29
C THR A 126 10.62 10.57 -0.91
N PHE A 127 10.44 9.25 -0.94
CA PHE A 127 9.69 8.57 -1.99
C PHE A 127 8.22 9.02 -2.02
N LEU A 128 7.58 9.13 -0.86
CA LEU A 128 6.22 9.63 -0.74
C LEU A 128 6.11 11.09 -1.21
N ALA A 129 7.06 11.95 -0.85
CA ALA A 129 7.11 13.34 -1.29
C ALA A 129 7.27 13.48 -2.82
N ILE A 130 8.06 12.60 -3.46
CA ILE A 130 8.20 12.58 -4.92
C ILE A 130 6.88 12.21 -5.60
N ILE A 131 6.16 11.21 -5.08
CA ILE A 131 4.84 10.81 -5.59
C ILE A 131 3.83 11.95 -5.47
N PHE A 132 3.78 12.62 -4.32
CA PHE A 132 2.93 13.80 -4.14
C PHE A 132 3.32 14.93 -5.11
N GLY A 133 4.62 15.15 -5.34
CA GLY A 133 5.09 16.10 -6.35
C GLY A 133 4.59 15.78 -7.76
N ILE A 134 4.65 14.51 -8.17
CA ILE A 134 4.12 14.05 -9.47
C ILE A 134 2.61 14.23 -9.54
N SER A 135 1.87 13.98 -8.46
CA SER A 135 0.43 14.20 -8.40
C SER A 135 0.04 15.67 -8.60
N ILE A 136 0.78 16.59 -7.97
CA ILE A 136 0.57 18.04 -8.15
C ILE A 136 0.89 18.45 -9.59
N ILE A 137 2.00 17.97 -10.17
CA ILE A 137 2.35 18.22 -11.57
C ILE A 137 1.28 17.64 -12.50
N GLY A 138 0.74 16.46 -12.20
CA GLY A 138 -0.36 15.83 -12.93
C GLY A 138 -1.64 16.67 -12.88
N MET A 139 -1.98 17.24 -11.72
CA MET A 139 -3.12 18.16 -11.58
C MET A 139 -2.94 19.41 -12.45
N PHE A 140 -1.75 20.00 -12.49
CA PHE A 140 -1.45 21.13 -13.37
C PHE A 140 -1.43 20.76 -14.85
N ALA A 141 -0.93 19.57 -15.19
CA ALA A 141 -0.94 19.06 -16.56
C ALA A 141 -2.39 18.87 -17.03
N ILE A 142 -3.23 18.19 -16.24
CA ILE A 142 -4.66 18.05 -16.54
C ILE A 142 -5.29 19.44 -16.64
N MET A 143 -5.08 20.36 -15.69
CA MET A 143 -5.62 21.72 -15.77
C MET A 143 -5.19 22.47 -17.05
N PHE A 144 -3.94 22.29 -17.50
CA PHE A 144 -3.42 22.91 -18.72
C PHE A 144 -4.00 22.27 -19.99
N TYR A 145 -4.05 20.94 -20.08
CA TYR A 145 -4.63 20.21 -21.21
C TYR A 145 -6.15 20.32 -21.26
N THR A 146 -6.79 20.37 -20.09
CA THR A 146 -8.22 20.59 -19.85
C THR A 146 -8.59 22.07 -19.85
N ARG A 147 -7.75 22.94 -20.44
CA ARG A 147 -8.21 24.27 -20.92
C ARG A 147 -9.41 24.16 -21.87
N SER A 148 -9.70 22.95 -22.35
CA SER A 148 -10.89 22.56 -23.11
C SER A 148 -12.06 21.99 -22.27
N THR A 149 -12.15 22.17 -20.94
CA THR A 149 -13.47 22.09 -20.27
C THR A 149 -14.30 23.32 -20.63
N THR A 150 -14.60 23.44 -21.92
CA THR A 150 -15.64 24.28 -22.52
C THR A 150 -17.03 23.90 -22.06
N THR A 151 -17.21 22.94 -21.15
CA THR A 151 -18.53 22.53 -20.69
C THR A 151 -19.23 23.66 -19.92
N ILE A 152 -18.57 24.33 -18.98
CA ILE A 152 -19.23 25.38 -18.14
C ILE A 152 -19.44 26.70 -18.88
N VAL A 153 -18.44 27.19 -19.63
CA VAL A 153 -18.57 28.47 -20.37
C VAL A 153 -19.59 28.36 -21.52
N ASN A 154 -19.71 27.17 -22.12
CA ASN A 154 -20.68 26.95 -23.18
C ASN A 154 -22.12 26.81 -22.64
N TYR A 155 -22.31 26.33 -21.40
CA TYR A 155 -23.64 26.36 -20.77
C TYR A 155 -24.13 27.79 -20.50
N GLU A 156 -23.25 28.69 -20.05
CA GLU A 156 -23.61 30.09 -19.85
C GLU A 156 -24.02 30.76 -21.17
N ASN A 157 -23.22 30.57 -22.22
CA ASN A 157 -23.53 31.07 -23.56
C ASN A 157 -24.80 30.45 -24.15
N GLU A 158 -25.05 29.16 -23.94
CA GLU A 158 -26.27 28.49 -24.41
C GLU A 158 -27.52 29.04 -23.71
N ILE A 159 -27.44 29.32 -22.41
CA ILE A 159 -28.52 29.92 -21.63
C ILE A 159 -28.78 31.36 -22.11
N ILE A 160 -27.74 32.16 -22.29
CA ILE A 160 -27.85 33.54 -22.80
C ILE A 160 -28.52 33.54 -24.19
N ASN A 161 -28.08 32.67 -25.10
CA ASN A 161 -28.67 32.53 -26.43
C ASN A 161 -30.17 32.15 -26.38
N LYS A 162 -30.58 31.31 -25.42
CA LYS A 162 -32.00 30.96 -25.21
C LYS A 162 -32.81 32.16 -24.74
N TYR A 163 -32.28 32.97 -23.82
CA TYR A 163 -32.96 34.20 -23.36
C TYR A 163 -33.08 35.24 -24.48
N GLU A 164 -32.03 35.48 -25.26
CA GLU A 164 -32.10 36.38 -26.41
C GLU A 164 -33.12 35.91 -27.45
N ALA A 165 -33.22 34.60 -27.70
CA ALA A 165 -34.21 34.04 -28.60
C ALA A 165 -35.64 34.22 -28.08
N TRP A 166 -35.85 34.05 -26.77
CA TRP A 166 -37.14 34.30 -26.13
C TRP A 166 -37.54 35.76 -26.16
N GLU A 167 -36.61 36.67 -25.89
CA GLU A 167 -36.86 38.11 -25.95
C GLU A 167 -37.26 38.54 -27.37
N LYS A 168 -36.52 38.09 -28.39
CA LYS A 168 -36.86 38.35 -29.80
C LYS A 168 -38.25 37.82 -30.16
N LYS A 169 -38.61 36.62 -29.69
CA LYS A 169 -39.93 36.01 -29.92
C LYS A 169 -41.05 36.79 -29.23
N LEU A 170 -40.82 37.25 -28.00
CA LEU A 170 -41.81 38.01 -27.23
C LEU A 170 -42.03 39.38 -27.84
N ASN A 171 -40.95 40.10 -28.18
CA ASN A 171 -41.01 41.41 -28.81
C ASN A 171 -41.72 41.34 -30.18
N LYS A 172 -41.51 40.25 -30.95
CA LYS A 172 -42.26 40.03 -32.20
C LYS A 172 -43.75 39.86 -31.93
N LYS A 173 -44.14 39.05 -30.94
CA LYS A 173 -45.55 38.86 -30.57
C LYS A 173 -46.20 40.14 -30.05
N GLU A 174 -45.50 40.92 -29.23
CA GLU A 174 -46.01 42.19 -28.71
C GLU A 174 -46.22 43.20 -29.83
N LYS A 175 -45.29 43.29 -30.80
CA LYS A 175 -45.48 44.11 -32.00
C LYS A 175 -46.66 43.67 -32.84
N GLU A 176 -46.91 42.37 -32.97
CA GLU A 176 -48.08 41.83 -33.66
C GLU A 176 -49.38 42.14 -32.91
N LEU A 177 -49.39 42.01 -31.58
CA LEU A 177 -50.54 42.32 -30.73
C LEU A 177 -50.89 43.80 -30.79
N ASN A 178 -49.90 44.68 -30.61
CA ASN A 178 -50.09 46.14 -30.65
C ASN A 178 -50.62 46.61 -32.03
N LYS A 179 -50.16 45.99 -33.12
CA LYS A 179 -50.73 46.24 -34.46
C LYS A 179 -52.21 45.84 -34.53
N LYS A 180 -52.57 44.69 -33.96
CA LYS A 180 -53.96 44.22 -33.91
C LYS A 180 -54.82 45.12 -33.03
N GLU A 181 -54.34 45.52 -31.86
CA GLU A 181 -55.04 46.43 -30.94
C GLU A 181 -55.28 47.79 -31.59
N LYS A 182 -54.26 48.40 -32.20
CA LYS A 182 -54.43 49.66 -32.95
C LYS A 182 -55.43 49.53 -34.10
N TYR A 183 -55.42 48.40 -34.80
CA TYR A 183 -56.38 48.13 -35.86
C TYR A 183 -57.81 48.01 -35.31
N LEU A 184 -58.01 47.26 -34.23
CA LEU A 184 -59.30 47.10 -33.57
C LEU A 184 -59.81 48.42 -32.98
N GLU A 185 -58.97 49.19 -32.29
CA GLU A 185 -59.34 50.51 -31.76
C GLU A 185 -59.75 51.47 -32.88
N GLY A 186 -59.05 51.43 -34.02
CA GLY A 186 -59.42 52.19 -35.21
C GLY A 186 -60.77 51.77 -35.79
N LEU A 187 -61.07 50.48 -35.83
CA LEU A 187 -62.37 49.96 -36.24
C LEU A 187 -63.48 50.36 -35.26
N GLU A 188 -63.24 50.24 -33.95
CA GLU A 188 -64.22 50.64 -32.93
C GLU A 188 -64.56 52.12 -33.02
N LYS A 189 -63.56 53.00 -33.22
CA LYS A 189 -63.79 54.44 -33.42
C LYS A 189 -64.63 54.70 -34.67
N LYS A 190 -64.33 54.03 -35.79
CA LYS A 190 -65.13 54.13 -37.02
C LYS A 190 -66.56 53.64 -36.81
N LEU A 191 -66.75 52.52 -36.11
CA LEU A 191 -68.06 51.95 -35.82
C LEU A 191 -68.89 52.88 -34.93
N LYS A 192 -68.28 53.46 -33.89
CA LYS A 192 -68.93 54.47 -33.03
C LYS A 192 -69.36 55.69 -33.84
N LYS A 193 -68.51 56.19 -34.75
CA LYS A 193 -68.84 57.33 -35.62
C LYS A 193 -70.01 57.02 -36.55
N ILE A 194 -70.04 55.83 -37.16
CA ILE A 194 -71.16 55.39 -38.00
C ILE A 194 -72.44 55.25 -37.17
N GLN A 195 -72.36 54.75 -35.94
CA GLN A 195 -73.51 54.67 -35.03
C GLN A 195 -74.02 56.04 -34.61
N THR A 196 -73.15 57.01 -34.34
CA THR A 196 -73.57 58.38 -34.02
C THR A 196 -74.19 59.07 -35.24
N GLU A 197 -73.58 58.96 -36.43
CA GLU A 197 -74.10 59.55 -37.68
C GLU A 197 -75.43 58.90 -38.12
N SER A 198 -75.60 57.60 -37.91
CA SER A 198 -76.87 56.90 -38.20
C SER A 198 -77.96 57.23 -37.18
N LYS A 199 -77.62 57.42 -35.90
CA LYS A 199 -78.56 57.96 -34.90
C LYS A 199 -78.99 59.37 -35.27
N GLU A 200 -78.06 60.24 -35.65
CA GLU A 200 -78.30 61.63 -36.03
C GLU A 200 -79.23 61.74 -37.25
N LYS A 201 -78.98 60.94 -38.31
CA LYS A 201 -79.90 60.83 -39.46
C LYS A 201 -81.27 60.25 -39.12
N THR A 202 -81.36 59.34 -38.14
CA THR A 202 -82.65 58.78 -37.70
C THR A 202 -83.45 59.80 -36.89
N THR A 203 -82.79 60.66 -36.11
CA THR A 203 -83.41 61.80 -35.43
C THR A 203 -83.82 62.89 -36.41
N GLU A 204 -83.01 63.23 -37.41
CA GLU A 204 -83.34 64.24 -38.44
C GLU A 204 -84.56 63.82 -39.29
N LYS A 205 -84.63 62.54 -39.69
CA LYS A 205 -85.78 62.00 -40.43
C LYS A 205 -87.06 61.94 -39.59
N LYS A 206 -86.94 61.89 -38.25
CA LYS A 206 -88.08 61.94 -37.33
C LYS A 206 -88.55 63.39 -37.11
N THR A 207 -87.64 64.37 -37.12
CA THR A 207 -88.00 65.79 -37.08
C THR A 207 -88.62 66.29 -38.39
N GLU A 208 -88.12 65.90 -39.57
CA GLU A 208 -88.75 66.27 -40.86
C GLU A 208 -90.16 65.71 -41.02
N LYS A 209 -90.43 64.50 -40.51
CA LYS A 209 -91.77 63.90 -40.56
C LYS A 209 -92.76 64.56 -39.59
N THR A 210 -92.28 65.23 -38.55
CA THR A 210 -93.13 65.94 -37.56
C THR A 210 -93.40 67.39 -38.00
N THR A 211 -92.48 68.03 -38.73
CA THR A 211 -92.68 69.38 -39.27
C THR A 211 -93.64 69.42 -40.47
N ASN A 212 -93.65 68.40 -41.33
CA ASN A 212 -94.56 68.32 -42.49
C ASN A 212 -96.01 67.90 -42.15
N GLN A 213 -96.37 67.77 -40.86
CA GLN A 213 -97.75 67.51 -40.41
C GLN A 213 -98.41 68.69 -39.67
N THR A 214 -97.74 69.84 -39.53
CA THR A 214 -98.26 70.99 -38.76
C THR A 214 -98.47 72.26 -39.61
N THR A 215 -98.28 72.20 -40.93
CA THR A 215 -98.56 73.30 -41.88
C THR A 215 -99.58 72.88 -42.94
N ASP A 216 -100.69 72.27 -42.50
CA ASP A 216 -101.93 72.22 -43.28
C ASP A 216 -103.12 72.18 -42.30
N LYS A 217 -103.35 73.31 -41.62
CA LYS A 217 -104.60 73.67 -40.96
C LYS A 217 -104.65 75.16 -40.63
#